data_AF-A0A519D748-F1
#
_entry.id   AF-A0A519D748-F1
#
_cell.length_a   1.000
_cell.length_b   1.000
_cell.length_c   1.000
_cell.angle_alpha   90.00
_cell.angle_beta   90.00
_cell.angle_gamma   90.00
#
_symmetry.space_group_name_H-M   'P 1'
#
loop_
_entity.id
_entity.type
_entity.pdbx_description
1 polymer ?
#
loop_
_entity_poly.entity_id
_entity_poly.type
_entity_poly.pdbx_seq_one_letter_code
_entity_poly.pdbx_strand_id
1 'polypeptide(L)'
;MTEAICPCCNSEMGVQGDVVGGHMHYCGSCRGILASDRWLNSNTRQTNLRNLRKAVFDGQPAGYHCPACQGEMVKGPVTTNQGATIEVDGCLKCGSLWFDNREIEPFIPDIREKANLPDDSKPILPVISGGVHVAKEMISNLFGAVGSFAGRKMDDSEE
;
A
#
# COMPACT_ATOMS: atom_id res chain seq x y z
N MET A 1 3.04 16.54 14.97
CA MET A 1 2.20 15.43 14.47
C MET A 1 2.62 14.21 15.26
N THR A 2 1.67 13.46 15.79
CA THR A 2 1.93 12.30 16.66
C THR A 2 2.58 11.18 15.87
N GLU A 3 3.62 10.56 16.42
CA GLU A 3 4.18 9.32 15.89
C GLU A 3 3.13 8.22 16.04
N ALA A 4 2.70 7.64 14.92
CA ALA A 4 1.71 6.57 14.90
C ALA A 4 2.41 5.22 14.74
N ILE A 5 1.99 4.25 15.54
CA ILE A 5 2.48 2.87 15.49
C ILE A 5 1.46 2.02 14.74
N CYS A 6 1.93 1.18 13.81
CA CYS A 6 1.08 0.30 13.04
C CYS A 6 0.41 -0.75 13.96
N PRO A 7 -0.93 -0.88 13.94
CA PRO A 7 -1.64 -1.85 14.78
C PRO A 7 -1.37 -3.31 14.39
N CYS A 8 -0.97 -3.57 13.15
CA CYS A 8 -0.79 -4.94 12.64
C CYS A 8 0.60 -5.51 12.89
N CYS A 9 1.65 -4.67 12.86
CA CYS A 9 3.05 -5.13 12.96
C CYS A 9 3.91 -4.32 13.93
N ASN A 10 3.32 -3.38 14.66
CA ASN A 10 3.97 -2.55 15.67
C ASN A 10 5.21 -1.76 15.16
N SER A 11 5.31 -1.55 13.84
CA SER A 11 6.35 -0.73 13.21
C SER A 11 5.95 0.76 13.23
N GLU A 12 6.95 1.64 13.24
CA GLU A 12 6.75 3.07 13.01
C GLU A 12 6.15 3.32 11.62
N MET A 13 5.27 4.31 11.53
CA MET A 13 4.62 4.69 10.29
C MET A 13 5.12 6.04 9.79
N GLY A 14 5.41 6.11 8.48
CA GLY A 14 5.65 7.39 7.82
C GLY A 14 4.37 8.21 7.74
N VAL A 15 4.47 9.54 7.86
CA VAL A 15 3.33 10.46 7.70
C VAL A 15 3.52 11.32 6.46
N GLN A 16 2.42 11.60 5.77
CA GLN A 16 2.42 12.49 4.62
C GLN A 16 1.11 13.24 4.47
N GLY A 17 1.12 14.29 3.65
CA GLY A 17 0.02 15.22 3.46
C GLY A 17 0.21 16.53 4.23
N ASP A 18 -0.85 17.33 4.33
CA ASP A 18 -0.80 18.65 4.95
C ASP A 18 -2.13 18.97 5.66
N VAL A 19 -2.23 20.18 6.22
CA VAL A 19 -3.41 20.62 6.99
C VAL A 19 -4.65 20.82 6.10
N VAL A 20 -4.46 21.17 4.82
CA VAL A 20 -5.52 21.49 3.86
C VAL A 20 -6.05 20.22 3.20
N GLY A 21 -5.16 19.43 2.60
CA GLY A 21 -5.47 18.17 1.94
C GLY A 21 -5.78 17.04 2.92
N GLY A 22 -5.37 17.18 4.18
CA GLY A 22 -5.38 16.10 5.16
C GLY A 22 -4.09 15.27 5.10
N HIS A 23 -3.93 14.39 6.07
CA HIS A 23 -2.75 13.53 6.19
C HIS A 23 -3.13 12.05 6.17
N MET A 24 -2.14 11.21 5.93
CA MET A 24 -2.22 9.76 6.11
C MET A 24 -0.92 9.23 6.70
N HIS A 25 -1.01 8.09 7.37
CA HIS A 25 0.14 7.32 7.83
C HIS A 25 0.28 6.05 6.99
N TYR A 26 1.49 5.76 6.52
CA TYR A 26 1.83 4.56 5.75
C TYR A 26 2.81 3.68 6.52
N CYS A 27 2.51 2.38 6.61
CA CYS A 27 3.41 1.39 7.19
C CYS A 27 4.27 0.76 6.09
N GLY A 28 5.59 0.95 6.14
CA GLY A 28 6.53 0.33 5.19
C GLY A 28 6.63 -1.19 5.30
N SER A 29 6.33 -1.75 6.48
CA SER A 29 6.45 -3.20 6.74
C SER A 29 5.27 -4.00 6.21
N CYS A 30 4.03 -3.60 6.56
CA CYS A 30 2.82 -4.34 6.17
C CYS A 30 2.01 -3.66 5.05
N ARG A 31 2.43 -2.47 4.59
CA ARG A 31 1.74 -1.66 3.57
C ARG A 31 0.34 -1.16 3.98
N GLY A 32 0.05 -1.15 5.28
CA GLY A 32 -1.18 -0.60 5.84
C GLY A 32 -1.20 0.94 5.80
N ILE A 33 -2.39 1.50 5.62
CA ILE A 33 -2.60 2.95 5.52
C ILE A 33 -3.68 3.41 6.51
N LEU A 34 -3.33 4.37 7.38
CA LEU A 34 -4.29 5.14 8.17
C LEU A 34 -4.58 6.46 7.46
N ALA A 35 -5.71 6.58 6.79
CA ALA A 35 -6.11 7.80 6.09
C ALA A 35 -7.00 8.67 6.97
N SER A 36 -6.63 9.93 7.18
CA SER A 36 -7.50 10.87 7.92
C SER A 36 -8.80 11.13 7.16
N ASP A 37 -9.86 11.49 7.89
CA ASP A 37 -11.15 11.85 7.30
C ASP A 37 -11.00 12.93 6.22
N ARG A 38 -10.21 13.97 6.51
CA ARG A 38 -9.91 15.05 5.55
C ARG A 38 -9.19 14.54 4.30
N TRP A 39 -8.21 13.65 4.46
CA TRP A 39 -7.48 13.08 3.33
C TRP A 39 -8.39 12.26 2.42
N LEU A 40 -9.30 11.47 3.01
CA LEU A 40 -10.29 10.68 2.27
C LEU A 40 -11.26 11.57 1.48
N ASN A 41 -11.77 12.65 2.08
CA ASN A 41 -12.67 13.58 1.39
C ASN A 41 -11.98 14.25 0.18
N SER A 42 -10.68 14.53 0.28
CA SER A 42 -9.91 15.17 -0.80
C SER A 42 -9.50 14.21 -1.92
N ASN A 43 -9.34 12.91 -1.61
CA ASN A 43 -8.73 11.95 -2.55
C ASN A 43 -9.65 10.84 -3.03
N THR A 44 -10.83 10.67 -2.44
CA THR A 44 -11.78 9.60 -2.77
C THR A 44 -13.06 10.15 -3.38
N ARG A 45 -13.64 9.44 -4.36
CA ARG A 45 -14.97 9.79 -4.89
C ARG A 45 -16.02 9.78 -3.77
N GLN A 46 -16.86 10.81 -3.70
CA GLN A 46 -17.85 10.97 -2.63
C GLN A 46 -18.78 9.77 -2.46
N THR A 47 -19.19 9.13 -3.57
CA THR A 47 -20.03 7.92 -3.54
C THR A 47 -19.33 6.75 -2.86
N ASN A 48 -18.06 6.53 -3.17
CA ASN A 48 -17.25 5.46 -2.58
C ASN A 48 -17.02 5.73 -1.09
N LEU A 49 -16.69 6.98 -0.75
CA LEU A 49 -16.46 7.38 0.64
C LEU A 49 -17.73 7.22 1.50
N ARG A 50 -18.91 7.57 0.96
CA ARG A 50 -20.17 7.34 1.65
C ARG A 50 -20.43 5.86 1.92
N ASN A 51 -20.17 5.01 0.93
CA ASN A 51 -20.35 3.56 1.07
C ASN A 51 -19.37 2.95 2.06
N LEU A 52 -18.09 3.38 2.01
CA LEU A 52 -17.06 3.03 3.00
C LEU A 52 -17.52 3.37 4.42
N ARG A 53 -17.86 4.65 4.67
CA ARG A 53 -18.29 5.10 6.00
C ARG A 53 -19.51 4.35 6.51
N LYS A 54 -20.50 4.12 5.64
CA LYS A 54 -21.71 3.37 6.00
C LYS A 54 -21.36 1.95 6.45
N ALA A 55 -20.59 1.23 5.65
CA ALA A 55 -20.23 -0.15 5.95
C ALA A 55 -19.36 -0.29 7.21
N VAL A 56 -18.39 0.62 7.38
CA VAL A 56 -17.42 0.56 8.49
C VAL A 56 -18.04 0.99 9.82
N PHE A 57 -18.78 2.11 9.86
CA PHE A 57 -19.28 2.67 11.12
C PHE A 57 -20.59 2.02 11.61
N ASP A 58 -21.29 1.26 10.75
CA ASP A 58 -22.36 0.34 11.17
C ASP A 58 -21.79 -1.03 11.63
N GLY A 59 -20.46 -1.15 11.69
CA GLY A 59 -19.71 -2.39 11.96
C GLY A 59 -19.58 -2.78 13.43
N GLN A 60 -18.71 -3.76 13.70
CA GLN A 60 -18.45 -4.29 15.05
C GLN A 60 -17.17 -3.69 15.64
N PRO A 61 -16.97 -3.71 16.97
CA PRO A 61 -15.71 -3.27 17.58
C PRO A 61 -14.50 -4.00 16.98
N ALA A 62 -13.45 -3.26 16.63
CA ALA A 62 -12.25 -3.83 16.03
C ALA A 62 -11.28 -4.44 17.06
N GLY A 63 -11.44 -4.07 18.34
CA GLY A 63 -10.62 -4.60 19.45
C GLY A 63 -9.32 -3.85 19.71
N TYR A 64 -9.11 -2.68 19.08
CA TYR A 64 -7.93 -1.83 19.30
C TYR A 64 -8.27 -0.33 19.20
N HIS A 65 -7.31 0.51 19.56
CA HIS A 65 -7.47 1.97 19.54
C HIS A 65 -6.78 2.59 18.33
N CYS A 66 -7.35 3.67 17.82
CA CYS A 66 -6.85 4.42 16.68
C CYS A 66 -5.42 4.92 16.94
N PRO A 67 -4.44 4.58 16.09
CA PRO A 67 -3.05 5.01 16.26
C PRO A 67 -2.87 6.53 16.31
N ALA A 68 -3.75 7.30 15.64
CA ALA A 68 -3.64 8.75 15.57
C ALA A 68 -4.24 9.51 16.77
N CYS A 69 -5.34 9.02 17.36
CA CYS A 69 -6.12 9.77 18.36
C CYS A 69 -6.59 8.97 19.58
N GLN A 70 -6.23 7.68 19.64
CA GLN A 70 -6.60 6.73 20.69
C GLN A 70 -8.10 6.52 20.88
N GLY A 71 -8.92 6.87 19.87
CA GLY A 71 -10.35 6.57 19.86
C GLY A 71 -10.64 5.10 19.55
N GLU A 72 -11.82 4.64 19.93
CA GLU A 72 -12.29 3.28 19.61
C GLU A 72 -12.36 3.06 18.09
N MET A 73 -11.85 1.91 17.65
CA MET A 73 -11.93 1.45 16.27
C MET A 73 -13.07 0.44 16.11
N VAL A 74 -13.79 0.55 15.00
CA VAL A 74 -14.78 -0.43 14.52
C VAL A 74 -14.35 -0.97 13.16
N LYS A 75 -14.86 -2.14 12.78
CA LYS A 75 -14.54 -2.84 11.53
C LYS A 75 -15.81 -3.23 10.80
N GLY A 76 -15.80 -3.14 9.48
CA GLY A 76 -16.95 -3.51 8.66
C GLY A 76 -16.59 -4.03 7.26
N PRO A 77 -17.41 -4.92 6.69
CA PRO A 77 -17.18 -5.45 5.35
C PRO A 77 -17.55 -4.43 4.28
N VAL A 78 -16.62 -4.13 3.37
CA VAL A 78 -16.79 -3.18 2.27
C VAL A 78 -16.65 -3.90 0.94
N THR A 79 -17.64 -3.74 0.06
CA THR A 79 -17.56 -4.24 -1.32
C THR A 79 -16.83 -3.24 -2.22
N THR A 80 -15.74 -3.69 -2.83
CA THR A 80 -14.97 -2.93 -3.82
C THR A 80 -15.69 -2.84 -5.15
N ASN A 81 -15.25 -1.91 -6.02
CA ASN A 81 -15.79 -1.79 -7.38
C ASN A 81 -15.57 -3.03 -8.25
N GLN A 82 -14.64 -3.90 -7.85
CA GLN A 82 -14.31 -5.16 -8.52
C GLN A 82 -15.14 -6.35 -7.99
N GLY A 83 -16.04 -6.10 -7.03
CA GLY A 83 -16.91 -7.12 -6.45
C GLY A 83 -16.30 -7.93 -5.30
N ALA A 84 -15.02 -7.70 -4.97
CA ALA A 84 -14.41 -8.29 -3.78
C ALA A 84 -14.89 -7.59 -2.51
N THR A 85 -15.10 -8.35 -1.43
CA THR A 85 -15.38 -7.82 -0.09
C THR A 85 -14.10 -7.83 0.73
N ILE A 86 -13.77 -6.68 1.31
CA ILE A 86 -12.61 -6.47 2.20
C ILE A 86 -13.09 -5.99 3.56
N GLU A 87 -12.27 -6.12 4.59
CA GLU A 87 -12.54 -5.56 5.91
C GLU A 87 -11.85 -4.19 6.00
N VAL A 88 -12.56 -3.16 6.43
CA VAL A 88 -11.97 -1.84 6.64
C VAL A 88 -12.31 -1.40 8.06
N ASP A 89 -11.32 -0.82 8.74
CA ASP A 89 -11.52 -0.32 10.09
C ASP A 89 -11.67 1.21 10.09
N GLY A 90 -12.38 1.74 11.08
CA GLY A 90 -12.67 3.16 11.20
C GLY A 90 -12.68 3.63 12.64
N CYS A 91 -12.13 4.81 12.89
CA CYS A 91 -12.14 5.42 14.21
C CYS A 91 -13.43 6.20 14.45
N LEU A 92 -14.16 5.85 15.51
CA LEU A 92 -15.39 6.55 15.92
C LEU A 92 -15.14 8.00 16.41
N LYS A 93 -13.90 8.33 16.77
CA LYS A 93 -13.53 9.65 17.33
C LYS A 93 -13.09 10.65 16.25
N CYS A 94 -12.20 10.26 15.34
CA CYS A 94 -11.63 11.18 14.34
C CYS A 94 -12.04 10.88 12.91
N GLY A 95 -12.81 9.81 12.66
CA GLY A 95 -13.29 9.43 11.33
C GLY A 95 -12.21 8.89 10.38
N SER A 96 -10.98 8.68 10.87
CA SER A 96 -9.92 8.07 10.05
C SER A 96 -10.27 6.62 9.73
N LEU A 97 -9.92 6.16 8.53
CA LEU A 97 -10.07 4.76 8.12
C LEU A 97 -8.70 4.09 8.00
N TRP A 98 -8.63 2.83 8.41
CA TRP A 98 -7.46 1.98 8.29
C TRP A 98 -7.72 0.93 7.19
N PHE A 99 -6.79 0.86 6.25
CA PHE A 99 -6.80 -0.09 5.14
C PHE A 99 -5.56 -0.98 5.27
N ASP A 100 -5.77 -2.29 5.40
CA ASP A 100 -4.68 -3.26 5.47
C ASP A 100 -4.09 -3.49 4.08
N ASN A 101 -2.81 -3.92 4.03
CA ASN A 101 -2.16 -4.49 2.85
C ASN A 101 -2.76 -4.12 1.47
N ARG A 102 -2.66 -2.83 1.10
CA ARG A 102 -3.12 -2.28 -0.21
C ARG A 102 -4.63 -2.24 -0.47
N GLU A 103 -5.48 -2.49 0.52
CA GLU A 103 -6.94 -2.46 0.38
C GLU A 103 -7.53 -1.10 -0.05
N ILE A 104 -6.74 -0.03 0.03
CA ILE A 104 -7.15 1.30 -0.44
C ILE A 104 -7.05 1.46 -1.97
N GLU A 105 -6.22 0.66 -2.65
CA GLU A 105 -5.95 0.77 -4.09
C GLU A 105 -7.23 0.68 -4.97
N PRO A 106 -8.22 -0.20 -4.69
CA PRO A 106 -9.48 -0.23 -5.44
C PRO A 106 -10.33 1.05 -5.37
N PHE A 107 -10.13 1.89 -4.34
CA PHE A 107 -10.85 3.15 -4.18
C PHE A 107 -10.07 4.35 -4.74
N ILE A 108 -8.74 4.25 -4.75
CA ILE A 108 -7.80 5.28 -5.22
C ILE A 108 -6.68 4.59 -6.03
N PRO A 109 -6.92 4.26 -7.31
CA PRO A 109 -5.95 3.49 -8.12
C PRO A 109 -4.60 4.20 -8.31
N ASP A 110 -4.61 5.53 -8.26
CA ASP A 110 -3.45 6.42 -8.41
C ASP A 110 -2.82 6.80 -7.05
N ILE A 111 -3.14 6.08 -5.97
CA ILE A 111 -2.67 6.42 -4.62
C ILE A 111 -1.15 6.50 -4.51
N ARG A 112 -0.41 5.64 -5.23
CA ARG A 112 1.06 5.63 -5.19
C ARG A 112 1.65 6.95 -5.67
N GLU A 113 1.05 7.56 -6.68
CA GLU A 113 1.46 8.85 -7.23
C GLU A 113 0.99 9.99 -6.33
N LYS A 114 -0.31 9.99 -5.96
CA LYS A 114 -0.90 11.00 -5.08
C LYS A 114 -0.22 11.10 -3.72
N ALA A 115 0.31 9.99 -3.26
CA ALA A 115 0.84 9.83 -1.93
C ALA A 115 2.30 9.35 -1.93
N ASN A 116 3.04 9.62 -3.02
CA ASN A 116 4.49 9.38 -3.13
C ASN A 116 4.96 8.08 -2.45
N LEU A 117 4.20 6.99 -2.60
CA LEU A 117 4.44 5.76 -1.84
C LEU A 117 5.68 5.06 -2.41
N PRO A 118 6.52 4.44 -1.57
CA PRO A 118 7.73 3.77 -2.02
C PRO A 118 7.39 2.67 -3.02
N ASP A 119 8.22 2.58 -4.07
CA ASP A 119 8.06 1.53 -5.07
C ASP A 119 8.64 0.21 -4.56
N ASP A 120 7.82 -0.84 -4.48
CA ASP A 120 8.24 -2.16 -4.00
C ASP A 120 9.28 -2.80 -4.94
N SER A 121 9.41 -2.31 -6.17
CA SER A 121 10.38 -2.72 -7.17
C SER A 121 11.79 -2.16 -6.93
N LYS A 122 11.93 -1.10 -6.12
CA LYS A 122 13.22 -0.44 -5.91
C LYS A 122 13.86 -1.02 -4.65
N PRO A 123 14.97 -1.78 -4.77
CA PRO A 123 15.69 -2.23 -3.59
C PRO A 123 16.07 -1.00 -2.76
N ILE A 124 15.79 -1.07 -1.45
CA ILE A 124 16.19 -0.05 -0.48
C ILE A 124 17.71 0.01 -0.52
N LEU A 125 18.27 0.95 -1.29
CA LEU A 125 19.68 1.28 -1.16
C LEU A 125 19.84 1.93 0.21
N PRO A 126 20.74 1.44 1.08
CA PRO A 126 21.00 2.13 2.33
C PRO A 126 21.47 3.54 1.99
N VAL A 127 20.79 4.55 2.55
CA VAL A 127 21.26 5.93 2.54
C VAL A 127 22.56 5.94 3.33
N ILE A 128 23.68 5.82 2.63
CA ILE A 128 25.01 6.05 3.18
C ILE A 128 25.16 7.57 3.27
N SER A 129 24.70 8.15 4.37
CA SER A 129 25.07 9.52 4.73
C SER A 129 26.53 9.48 5.18
N GLY A 130 27.44 9.76 4.26
CA GLY A 130 28.87 9.79 4.54
C GLY A 130 29.67 9.86 3.24
N GLY A 131 30.00 11.07 2.80
CA GLY A 131 30.91 11.27 1.68
C GLY A 131 32.29 10.68 1.98
N VAL A 132 32.80 9.84 1.06
CA VAL A 132 34.04 10.02 0.28
C VAL A 132 34.29 8.71 -0.50
N HIS A 133 34.23 8.82 -1.83
CA HIS A 133 34.89 8.07 -2.90
C HIS A 133 35.57 6.72 -2.58
N VAL A 134 35.11 5.64 -3.21
CA VAL A 134 35.94 4.81 -4.10
C VAL A 134 35.07 4.29 -5.24
N ALA A 135 35.33 4.76 -6.45
CA ALA A 135 34.83 4.16 -7.67
C ALA A 135 35.52 2.81 -7.90
N LYS A 136 34.74 1.77 -8.20
CA LYS A 136 35.21 0.72 -9.12
C LYS A 136 34.03 0.10 -9.85
N GLU A 137 33.98 0.40 -11.13
CA GLU A 137 33.13 -0.28 -12.10
C GLU A 137 33.30 -1.79 -12.09
N MET A 138 32.24 -2.51 -12.45
CA MET A 138 32.32 -3.77 -13.18
C MET A 138 31.12 -3.86 -14.16
N ILE A 139 31.21 -3.18 -15.31
CA ILE A 139 30.44 -3.60 -16.48
C ILE A 139 31.19 -4.79 -17.08
N SER A 140 30.62 -5.99 -16.99
CA SER A 140 31.02 -7.10 -17.86
C SER A 140 29.80 -7.56 -18.62
N ASN A 141 29.79 -7.16 -19.89
CA ASN A 141 28.97 -7.72 -20.94
C ASN A 141 29.16 -9.23 -21.03
N LEU A 142 28.08 -9.98 -21.20
CA LEU A 142 28.12 -11.15 -22.07
C LEU A 142 26.82 -11.28 -22.86
N PHE A 143 26.79 -10.58 -23.99
CA PHE A 143 26.06 -11.08 -25.16
C PHE A 143 26.83 -12.31 -25.69
N GLY A 144 26.11 -13.42 -25.88
CA GLY A 144 26.66 -14.64 -26.43
C GLY A 144 25.57 -15.71 -26.59
N ALA A 145 24.73 -15.53 -27.61
CA ALA A 145 23.85 -16.58 -28.10
C ALA A 145 24.68 -17.77 -28.60
N VAL A 146 24.30 -19.03 -28.29
CA VAL A 146 24.05 -20.12 -29.26
C VAL A 146 23.28 -21.26 -28.56
N GLY A 147 22.14 -21.68 -29.14
CA GLY A 147 21.76 -23.09 -29.24
C GLY A 147 20.83 -23.70 -28.19
N SER A 148 19.52 -23.59 -28.41
CA SER A 148 18.60 -24.66 -27.98
C SER A 148 17.54 -24.84 -29.06
N PHE A 149 17.75 -25.84 -29.93
CA PHE A 149 16.77 -26.27 -30.91
C PHE A 149 16.62 -27.79 -30.81
N ALA A 150 15.45 -28.19 -30.32
CA ALA A 150 14.63 -29.34 -30.68
C ALA A 150 15.26 -30.75 -30.74
N GLY A 151 14.75 -31.62 -29.88
CA GLY A 151 14.64 -33.04 -30.18
C GLY A 151 13.38 -33.34 -31.02
N ARG A 152 13.51 -34.27 -31.98
CA ARG A 152 12.72 -35.52 -32.10
C ARG A 152 13.05 -36.20 -33.43
N LYS A 153 13.39 -37.49 -33.35
CA LYS A 153 13.38 -38.44 -34.47
C LYS A 153 11.93 -38.69 -34.92
N MET A 154 11.71 -38.79 -36.23
CA MET A 154 10.73 -39.71 -36.80
C MET A 154 11.18 -40.07 -38.24
N ASP A 155 11.27 -41.36 -38.50
CA ASP A 155 11.32 -42.00 -39.81
C ASP A 155 10.05 -41.70 -40.61
N ASP A 156 10.18 -41.47 -41.92
CA ASP A 156 9.34 -42.14 -42.94
C ASP A 156 9.80 -41.80 -44.39
N SER A 157 10.21 -42.84 -45.10
CA SER A 157 9.68 -43.33 -46.39
C SER A 157 9.62 -42.46 -47.67
N GLU A 158 10.12 -43.09 -48.76
CA GLU A 158 9.81 -42.93 -50.22
C GLU A 158 10.34 -41.64 -50.89
N GLU A 159 11.00 -41.65 -52.06
CA GLU A 159 11.04 -42.53 -53.24
C GLU A 159 12.36 -42.30 -54.01
#